data_AF-A0A6V8Q229-F1
#
_entry.id   AF-A0A6V8Q229-F1
#
_cell.length_a   1.000
_cell.length_b   1.000
_cell.length_c   1.000
_cell.angle_alpha   90.00
_cell.angle_beta   90.00
_cell.angle_gamma   90.00
#
_symmetry.space_group_name_H-M   'P 1'
#
loop_
_entity.id
_entity.type
_entity.pdbx_description
1 polymer ?
#
loop_
_entity_poly.entity_id
_entity_poly.type
_entity_poly.pdbx_seq_one_letter_code
_entity_poly.pdbx_strand_id
1 'polypeptide(L)'
;MTLDSAPPLSPERVCQVLAVANEALSNVLKHARARSVIVQAHREDDWLDLVIADDGVGLPPNPRMGYGLRTMRERVRLLGGGCGDGYR
;
A
#
# COMPACT_ATOMS: atom_id res chain seq x y z
N MET A 1 22.71 -13.86 3.73
CA MET A 1 22.11 -12.59 3.30
C MET A 1 21.30 -12.10 4.49
N THR A 2 21.84 -11.12 5.20
CA THR A 2 21.31 -10.62 6.48
C THR A 2 20.00 -9.90 6.24
N LEU A 3 18.92 -10.40 6.84
CA LEU A 3 17.68 -9.65 6.98
C LEU A 3 17.90 -8.57 8.06
N ASP A 4 17.43 -7.35 7.76
CA ASP A 4 17.04 -6.35 8.75
C ASP A 4 18.14 -5.66 9.60
N SER A 5 19.11 -4.98 8.97
CA SER A 5 19.98 -4.02 9.69
C SER A 5 19.44 -2.58 9.74
N ALA A 6 18.25 -2.35 9.18
CA ALA A 6 17.71 -1.00 9.08
C ALA A 6 17.02 -0.57 10.39
N PRO A 7 17.18 0.68 10.85
CA PRO A 7 16.64 1.14 12.14
C PRO A 7 15.11 1.07 12.16
N PRO A 8 14.43 0.73 13.27
CA PRO A 8 12.98 0.57 13.29
C PRO A 8 12.25 1.84 12.82
N LEU A 9 11.11 1.66 12.15
CA LEU A 9 10.26 2.78 11.73
C LEU A 9 9.78 3.56 12.96
N SER A 10 9.68 4.89 12.84
CA SER A 10 9.07 5.70 13.90
C SER A 10 7.59 5.32 14.09
N PRO A 11 7.02 5.50 15.28
CA PRO A 11 5.60 5.25 15.52
C PRO A 11 4.68 5.98 14.53
N GLU A 12 5.01 7.22 14.15
CA GLU A 12 4.21 7.95 13.15
C GLU A 12 4.26 7.26 11.78
N ARG A 13 5.44 6.79 11.36
CA ARG A 13 5.61 6.07 10.09
C ARG A 13 4.82 4.76 10.08
N VAL A 14 4.89 3.99 11.17
CA VAL A 14 4.09 2.75 11.33
C VAL A 14 2.59 3.03 11.21
N CYS A 15 2.10 4.07 11.89
CA CYS A 15 0.69 4.46 11.81
C CYS A 15 0.25 4.82 10.38
N GLN A 16 1.08 5.55 9.63
CA GLN A 16 0.75 5.90 8.24
C GLN A 16 0.77 4.67 7.31
N VAL A 17 1.75 3.78 7.48
CA VAL A 17 1.84 2.52 6.71
C VAL A 17 0.61 1.65 6.97
N LEU A 18 0.21 1.49 8.24
CA LEU A 18 -1.00 0.73 8.60
C LEU A 18 -2.28 1.39 8.06
N ALA A 19 -2.36 2.72 8.07
CA ALA A 19 -3.50 3.43 7.48
C ALA A 19 -3.62 3.19 5.97
N VAL A 20 -2.49 3.21 5.25
CA VAL A 20 -2.45 2.89 3.81
C VAL A 20 -2.85 1.43 3.57
N ALA A 21 -2.31 0.49 4.36
CA ALA A 21 -2.64 -0.93 4.24
C ALA A 21 -4.14 -1.20 4.50
N ASN A 22 -4.69 -0.60 5.55
CA ASN A 22 -6.11 -0.74 5.89
C ASN A 22 -7.02 -0.17 4.79
N GLU A 23 -6.66 0.97 4.20
CA GLU A 23 -7.45 1.55 3.12
C GLU A 23 -7.38 0.68 1.84
N ALA A 24 -6.21 0.14 1.51
CA ALA A 24 -6.05 -0.79 0.40
C ALA A 24 -6.90 -2.07 0.61
N LEU A 25 -6.82 -2.69 1.78
CA LEU A 25 -7.63 -3.88 2.11
C LEU A 25 -9.13 -3.58 2.13
N SER A 26 -9.52 -2.41 2.65
CA SER A 26 -10.90 -1.91 2.58
C SER A 26 -11.39 -1.81 1.13
N ASN A 27 -10.55 -1.32 0.22
CA ASN A 27 -10.88 -1.26 -1.20
C ASN A 27 -11.04 -2.67 -1.81
N VAL A 28 -10.16 -3.62 -1.48
CA VAL A 28 -10.28 -5.02 -1.92
C VAL A 28 -11.62 -5.61 -1.46
N LEU A 29 -11.93 -5.50 -0.17
CA LEU A 29 -13.15 -6.05 0.41
C LEU A 29 -14.43 -5.46 -0.19
N LYS A 30 -14.44 -4.16 -0.49
CA LYS A 30 -15.62 -3.46 -1.02
C LYS A 30 -15.79 -3.60 -2.53
N HIS A 31 -14.68 -3.73 -3.27
CA HIS A 31 -14.71 -3.49 -4.72
C HIS A 31 -14.11 -4.62 -5.56
N ALA A 32 -13.10 -5.34 -5.06
CA ALA A 32 -12.31 -6.23 -5.92
C ALA A 32 -13.03 -7.55 -6.27
N ARG A 33 -13.98 -8.02 -5.45
CA ARG A 33 -14.53 -9.40 -5.57
C ARG A 33 -13.44 -10.47 -5.61
N ALA A 34 -12.30 -10.20 -4.98
CA ALA A 34 -11.15 -11.10 -4.92
C ALA A 34 -11.44 -12.29 -3.99
N ARG A 35 -10.77 -13.41 -4.26
CA ARG A 35 -10.79 -14.59 -3.38
C ARG A 35 -9.58 -14.60 -2.44
N SER A 36 -8.52 -13.93 -2.84
CA SER A 36 -7.26 -13.87 -2.13
C SER A 36 -6.65 -12.47 -2.24
N VAL A 37 -5.90 -12.10 -1.21
CA VAL A 37 -5.11 -10.89 -1.18
C VAL A 37 -3.73 -11.25 -0.63
N ILE A 38 -2.70 -10.69 -1.25
CA ILE A 38 -1.31 -10.84 -0.86
C ILE A 38 -0.87 -9.49 -0.30
N VAL A 39 -0.29 -9.52 0.89
CA VAL A 39 0.36 -8.37 1.52
C VAL A 39 1.83 -8.72 1.72
N GLN A 40 2.70 -7.96 1.09
CA GLN A 40 4.14 -8.13 1.19
C GLN A 40 4.75 -6.80 1.63
N ALA A 41 5.61 -6.86 2.64
CA ALA A 41 6.42 -5.74 3.08
C ALA A 41 7.88 -6.17 2.93
N HIS A 42 8.61 -5.47 2.07
CA HIS A 42 10.05 -5.63 1.93
C HIS A 42 10.73 -4.38 2.44
N ARG A 43 11.81 -4.55 3.18
CA ARG A 43 12.59 -3.45 3.70
C ARG A 43 14.01 -3.53 3.19
N GLU A 44 14.46 -2.45 2.58
CA GLU A 44 15.81 -2.30 2.05
C GLU A 44 16.31 -0.92 2.42
N ASP A 45 17.37 -0.88 3.23
CA ASP A 45 17.94 0.36 3.77
C ASP A 45 16.87 1.28 4.41
N ASP A 46 16.70 2.48 3.86
CA ASP A 46 15.74 3.49 4.33
C ASP A 46 14.35 3.38 3.67
N TRP A 47 14.16 2.38 2.80
CA TRP A 47 12.93 2.17 2.04
C TRP A 47 12.09 1.02 2.59
N LEU A 48 10.78 1.24 2.56
CA LEU A 48 9.78 0.21 2.83
C LEU A 48 8.92 0.07 1.59
N ASP A 49 9.01 -1.08 0.93
CA ASP A 49 8.15 -1.45 -0.18
C ASP A 49 6.97 -2.26 0.35
N LEU A 50 5.79 -1.65 0.35
CA LEU A 50 4.54 -2.30 0.69
C LEU A 50 3.75 -2.62 -0.59
N VAL A 51 3.57 -3.91 -0.86
CA VAL A 51 2.77 -4.42 -1.98
C VAL A 51 1.50 -5.06 -1.44
N ILE A 52 0.35 -4.60 -1.95
CA ILE A 52 -0.96 -5.19 -1.68
C ILE A 52 -1.56 -5.53 -3.04
N ALA A 53 -1.74 -6.81 -3.31
CA ALA A 53 -2.23 -7.33 -4.58
C ALA A 53 -3.39 -8.30 -4.36
N ASP A 54 -4.42 -8.23 -5.18
CA ASP A 54 -5.60 -9.10 -5.11
C ASP A 54 -5.86 -9.78 -6.46
N ASP A 55 -6.56 -10.91 -6.45
CA ASP A 55 -6.97 -11.65 -7.66
C ASP A 55 -8.35 -11.24 -8.19
N GLY A 56 -8.78 -10.01 -7.88
CA GLY A 56 -10.09 -9.48 -8.18
C GLY A 56 -10.26 -8.90 -9.59
N VAL A 57 -11.35 -8.17 -9.77
CA VAL A 57 -11.75 -7.57 -11.06
C VAL A 57 -10.92 -6.36 -11.48
N GLY A 58 -9.94 -5.95 -10.66
CA GLY A 58 -9.09 -4.79 -10.91
C GLY A 58 -9.81 -3.44 -10.75
N LEU A 59 -9.09 -2.36 -11.05
CA LEU A 59 -9.65 -1.01 -11.03
C LEU A 59 -10.43 -0.71 -12.33
N PRO A 60 -11.57 -0.02 -12.27
CA PRO A 60 -12.29 0.41 -13.47
C PRO A 60 -11.41 1.36 -14.32
N PRO A 61 -11.59 1.41 -15.65
CA PRO A 61 -10.72 2.13 -16.59
C PRO A 61 -10.70 3.66 -16.40
N ASN A 62 -11.72 4.20 -15.74
CA ASN A 62 -11.71 5.57 -15.23
C ASN A 62 -12.07 5.50 -13.75
N PRO A 63 -11.12 5.09 -12.89
CA PRO A 63 -11.38 5.12 -11.47
C PRO A 63 -11.53 6.60 -11.15
N ARG A 64 -12.76 7.06 -10.89
CA ARG A 64 -12.92 8.34 -10.18
C ARG A 64 -12.01 8.19 -8.99
N MET A 65 -10.92 8.99 -8.96
CA MET A 65 -9.86 8.82 -7.98
C MET A 65 -10.52 8.97 -6.61
N GLY A 66 -10.91 7.82 -6.05
CA GLY A 66 -11.77 7.79 -4.89
C GLY A 66 -11.04 8.44 -3.75
N TYR A 67 -11.78 8.93 -2.77
CA TYR A 67 -11.17 9.52 -1.57
C TYR A 67 -10.09 8.58 -0.98
N GLY A 68 -10.27 7.26 -1.06
CA GLY A 68 -9.29 6.25 -0.66
C GLY A 68 -7.94 6.32 -1.38
N LEU A 69 -7.93 6.18 -2.71
CA LEU A 69 -6.68 6.20 -3.51
C LEU A 69 -5.94 7.55 -3.41
N ARG A 70 -6.69 8.66 -3.34
CA ARG A 70 -6.11 9.99 -3.13
C ARG A 70 -5.46 10.10 -1.74
N THR A 71 -6.17 9.67 -0.71
CA THR A 71 -5.69 9.70 0.68
C THR A 71 -4.43 8.84 0.84
N MET A 72 -4.39 7.65 0.22
CA MET A 72 -3.20 6.80 0.24
C MET A 72 -2.01 7.50 -0.44
N ARG A 73 -2.22 8.11 -1.61
CA ARG A 73 -1.19 8.90 -2.32
C ARG A 73 -0.66 10.06 -1.48
N GLU A 74 -1.54 10.80 -0.82
CA GLU A 74 -1.15 11.92 0.04
C GLU A 74 -0.34 11.45 1.26
N ARG A 75 -0.78 10.37 1.92
CA ARG A 75 -0.06 9.80 3.08
C ARG A 75 1.33 9.29 2.71
N VAL A 76 1.45 8.57 1.59
CA VAL A 76 2.75 8.07 1.13
C VAL A 76 3.68 9.23 0.76
N ARG A 77 3.15 10.31 0.17
CA ARG A 77 3.92 11.54 -0.08
C ARG A 77 4.39 12.22 1.21
N LEU A 78 3.55 12.26 2.25
CA LEU A 78 3.95 12.80 3.56
C LEU A 78 5.09 12.00 4.20
N LEU A 79 5.25 10.73 3.85
CA LEU A 79 6.36 9.89 4.27
C LEU A 79 7.62 10.07 3.41
N GLY A 80 7.56 10.87 2.34
CA GLY A 80 8.65 11.02 1.36
C GLY A 80 8.70 9.90 0.31
N GLY A 81 7.67 9.07 0.23
CA GLY A 81 7.59 7.94 -0.70
C GLY A 81 6.71 8.21 -1.94
N GLY A 82 6.61 7.20 -2.80
CA GLY A 82 5.70 7.15 -3.93
C GLY A 82 4.74 5.97 -3.82
N CYS A 83 3.55 6.09 -4.40
CA CYS A 83 2.69 4.93 -4.61
C CYS A 83 2.15 4.93 -6.04
N GLY A 84 2.10 3.74 -6.62
CA GLY A 84 1.66 3.48 -7.97
C GLY A 84 0.69 2.30 -8.00
N ASP A 85 -0.15 2.32 -9.01
CA ASP A 85 -1.00 1.23 -9.43
C ASP A 85 -0.13 0.27 -10.24
N GLY A 86 0.07 -0.95 -9.74
CA GLY A 86 0.95 -1.95 -10.34
C GLY A 86 0.41 -2.47 -11.67
N TYR A 87 0.61 -1.72 -12.75
CA TYR A 87 0.68 -2.27 -14.10
C TYR A 87 2.14 -2.57 -14.40
N ARG A 88 2.52 -3.83 -14.25
CA ARG A 88 3.67 -4.40 -14.95
C ARG A 88 3.23 -5.70 -15.61
#